data_AF-A0A3R9LPU4-F1
#
_entry.id   AF-A0A3R9LPU4-F1
#
_cell.length_a   1.000
_cell.length_b   1.000
_cell.length_c   1.000
_cell.angle_alpha   90.00
_cell.angle_beta   90.00
_cell.angle_gamma   90.00
#
_symmetry.space_group_name_H-M   'P 1'
#
loop_
_entity.id
_entity.type
_entity.pdbx_description
1 polymer ?
#
loop_
_entity_poly.entity_id
_entity_poly.type
_entity_poly.pdbx_seq_one_letter_code
_entity_poly.pdbx_strand_id
1 'polypeptide(L)'
;MKKLLVLFAAFSLSAAAASAQTTPVKAAHGRHMKGDKAAKTPEQRADHTAQALTKQLGLSAAQTAQVRQLALDRARQMDAHKAQAGTASPADKKQHRAAMQAEKAQYDAKLKQILSADQYAKYTQRQADKMAKHKAHRQGMKQGKS
;
A
#
# COMPACT_ATOMS: atom_id res chain seq x y z
N MET A 1 -26.63 -7.05 29.81
CA MET A 1 -25.79 -8.08 30.42
C MET A 1 -26.32 -9.46 30.05
N LYS A 2 -25.63 -10.22 29.19
CA LYS A 2 -25.79 -11.66 29.03
C LYS A 2 -24.47 -12.20 28.49
N LYS A 3 -23.83 -13.02 29.32
CA LYS A 3 -22.53 -13.64 29.12
C LYS A 3 -22.73 -14.89 28.26
N LEU A 4 -21.87 -15.10 27.27
CA LEU A 4 -21.73 -16.38 26.59
C LEU A 4 -20.23 -16.68 26.47
N LEU A 5 -19.76 -17.51 27.40
CA LEU A 5 -18.54 -18.28 27.28
C LEU A 5 -18.84 -19.43 26.32
N VAL A 6 -18.06 -19.55 25.25
CA VAL A 6 -17.90 -20.82 24.52
C VAL A 6 -16.43 -21.02 24.23
N LEU A 7 -15.86 -21.97 24.96
CA LEU A 7 -14.63 -22.70 24.65
C LEU A 7 -14.69 -23.22 23.21
N PHE A 8 -13.66 -22.94 22.41
CA PHE A 8 -13.41 -23.71 21.18
C PHE A 8 -12.07 -24.43 21.29
N ALA A 9 -12.19 -25.74 21.09
CA ALA A 9 -11.16 -26.75 21.22
C ALA A 9 -10.05 -26.60 20.18
N ALA A 10 -8.87 -27.09 20.58
CA ALA A 10 -7.76 -27.43 19.72
C ALA A 10 -8.19 -28.40 18.60
N PHE A 11 -7.63 -28.22 17.40
CA PHE A 11 -6.87 -29.21 16.61
C PHE A 11 -6.66 -28.67 15.19
N SER A 12 -5.42 -28.61 14.71
CA SER A 12 -5.00 -29.36 13.51
C SER A 12 -3.62 -28.92 12.99
N LEU A 13 -2.82 -29.96 12.82
CA LEU A 13 -1.51 -30.10 12.21
C LEU A 13 -1.58 -29.86 10.69
N SER A 14 -0.57 -29.22 10.07
CA SER A 14 -0.09 -29.60 8.72
C SER A 14 1.20 -28.90 8.28
N ALA A 15 2.19 -29.77 7.98
CA ALA A 15 3.19 -29.73 6.92
C ALA A 15 4.10 -28.50 6.74
N ALA A 16 5.34 -28.62 7.23
CA ALA A 16 6.48 -27.87 6.73
C ALA A 16 6.95 -28.46 5.39
N ALA A 17 6.65 -27.80 4.28
CA ALA A 17 7.33 -28.06 3.01
C ALA A 17 8.68 -27.33 3.01
N ALA A 18 9.76 -28.11 3.12
CA ALA A 18 11.12 -27.64 2.90
C ALA A 18 11.26 -27.20 1.42
N SER A 19 11.46 -25.90 1.18
CA SER A 19 11.83 -25.41 -0.14
C SER A 19 13.34 -25.51 -0.33
N ALA A 20 13.71 -26.08 -1.47
CA ALA A 20 15.05 -26.46 -1.88
C ALA A 20 16.06 -25.31 -1.88
N GLN A 21 17.29 -25.64 -1.48
CA GLN A 21 18.48 -24.80 -1.64
C GLN A 21 18.74 -24.58 -3.13
N THR A 22 18.77 -23.32 -3.55
CA THR A 22 19.39 -22.92 -4.81
C THR A 22 20.58 -22.03 -4.47
N THR A 23 21.74 -22.45 -4.94
CA THR A 23 23.02 -21.77 -4.76
C THR A 23 23.01 -20.41 -5.49
N PRO A 24 23.42 -19.30 -4.86
CA PRO A 24 23.57 -18.04 -5.57
C PRO A 24 24.91 -18.00 -6.31
N VAL A 25 24.85 -18.02 -7.63
CA VAL A 25 25.98 -17.64 -8.50
C VAL A 25 26.25 -16.15 -8.31
N LYS A 26 27.49 -15.82 -7.92
CA LYS A 26 27.97 -14.47 -7.63
C LYS A 26 28.01 -13.62 -8.90
N ALA A 27 27.15 -12.60 -8.99
CA ALA A 27 27.22 -11.56 -10.02
C ALA A 27 27.75 -10.25 -9.41
N ALA A 28 28.73 -9.67 -10.11
CA ALA A 28 29.52 -8.53 -9.69
C ALA A 28 28.86 -7.17 -10.00
N HIS A 29 28.98 -6.27 -9.01
CA HIS A 29 28.98 -4.79 -9.06
C HIS A 29 27.74 -4.00 -9.54
N GLY A 30 27.19 -3.20 -8.61
CA GLY A 30 26.63 -1.87 -8.94
C GLY A 30 25.14 -1.63 -8.66
N ARG A 31 24.66 -1.82 -7.42
CA ARG A 31 23.47 -1.11 -6.92
C ARG A 31 23.38 -1.24 -5.40
N HIS A 32 23.05 -0.15 -4.71
CA HIS A 32 22.66 -0.19 -3.29
C HIS A 32 21.66 -1.34 -3.07
N MET A 33 22.11 -2.42 -2.42
CA MET A 33 21.27 -3.54 -2.01
C MET A 33 20.33 -3.03 -0.92
N LYS A 34 19.18 -2.49 -1.34
CA LYS A 34 18.02 -2.32 -0.47
C LYS A 34 17.58 -3.75 -0.14
N GLY A 35 18.04 -4.24 1.02
CA GLY A 35 18.08 -5.65 1.39
C GLY A 35 16.84 -6.45 1.00
N ASP A 36 17.08 -7.74 0.77
CA ASP A 36 16.23 -8.84 0.28
C ASP A 36 14.88 -9.02 1.00
N LYS A 37 14.11 -7.95 1.16
CA LYS A 37 12.72 -8.01 1.56
C LYS A 37 11.93 -8.27 0.29
N ALA A 38 11.43 -9.50 0.19
CA ALA A 38 10.48 -9.89 -0.85
C ALA A 38 9.43 -8.78 -1.04
N ALA A 39 9.14 -8.46 -2.31
CA ALA A 39 8.10 -7.49 -2.63
C ALA A 39 6.78 -7.95 -1.99
N LYS A 40 6.15 -7.08 -1.21
CA LYS A 40 4.87 -7.40 -0.57
C LYS A 40 3.83 -7.74 -1.63
N THR A 41 3.05 -8.79 -1.40
CA THR A 41 1.92 -9.14 -2.28
C THR A 41 0.86 -8.02 -2.27
N PRO A 42 -0.02 -7.93 -3.27
CA PRO A 42 -1.17 -7.02 -3.24
C PRO A 42 -1.99 -7.12 -1.95
N GLU A 43 -2.23 -8.34 -1.47
CA GLU A 43 -3.00 -8.65 -0.27
C GLU A 43 -2.30 -8.10 0.97
N GLN A 44 -1.00 -8.34 1.12
CA GLN A 44 -0.22 -7.80 2.23
C GLN A 44 -0.18 -6.27 2.24
N ARG A 45 -0.14 -5.64 1.06
CA ARG A 45 -0.22 -4.17 0.94
C ARG A 45 -1.60 -3.65 1.31
N ALA A 46 -2.65 -4.34 0.90
CA ALA A 46 -4.02 -4.01 1.24
C ALA A 46 -4.26 -4.11 2.75
N ASP A 47 -3.83 -5.21 3.37
CA ASP A 47 -3.91 -5.44 4.81
C ASP A 47 -3.20 -4.35 5.60
N HIS A 48 -1.95 -4.06 5.21
CA HIS A 48 -1.17 -3.02 5.86
C HIS A 48 -1.83 -1.64 5.72
N THR A 49 -2.39 -1.33 4.55
CA THR A 49 -3.07 -0.05 4.30
C THR A 49 -4.32 0.08 5.15
N ALA A 50 -5.16 -0.97 5.18
CA ALA A 50 -6.36 -1.00 5.99
C ALA A 50 -6.01 -0.84 7.47
N GLN A 51 -5.09 -1.65 8.00
CA GLN A 51 -4.66 -1.56 9.40
C GLN A 51 -4.09 -0.18 9.76
N ALA A 52 -3.31 0.42 8.87
CA ALA A 52 -2.77 1.76 9.11
C ALA A 52 -3.88 2.81 9.16
N LEU A 53 -4.84 2.77 8.24
CA LEU A 53 -5.98 3.70 8.24
C LEU A 53 -6.90 3.46 9.44
N THR A 54 -7.12 2.20 9.84
CA THR A 54 -7.84 1.85 11.07
C THR A 54 -7.22 2.50 12.29
N LYS A 55 -5.90 2.35 12.48
CA LYS A 55 -5.18 2.96 13.61
C LYS A 55 -5.18 4.49 13.56
N GLN A 56 -5.10 5.07 12.37
CA GLN A 56 -4.95 6.52 12.19
C GLN A 56 -6.28 7.27 12.26
N LEU A 57 -7.36 6.65 11.81
CA LEU A 57 -8.67 7.29 11.68
C LEU A 57 -9.69 6.72 12.68
N GLY A 58 -9.37 5.62 13.37
CA GLY A 58 -10.31 4.93 14.26
C GLY A 58 -11.44 4.28 13.47
N LEU A 59 -11.11 3.51 12.43
CA LEU A 59 -12.13 2.85 11.59
C LEU A 59 -12.81 1.71 12.34
N SER A 60 -14.10 1.51 12.09
CA SER A 60 -14.82 0.32 12.55
C SER A 60 -14.34 -0.94 11.82
N ALA A 61 -14.72 -2.13 12.31
CA ALA A 61 -14.41 -3.40 11.64
C ALA A 61 -14.99 -3.46 10.21
N ALA A 62 -16.23 -3.01 10.04
CA ALA A 62 -16.89 -2.96 8.73
C ALA A 62 -16.17 -1.99 7.77
N GLN A 63 -15.85 -0.78 8.23
CA GLN A 63 -15.09 0.19 7.44
C GLN A 63 -13.71 -0.35 7.07
N THR A 64 -13.03 -1.02 8.01
CA THR A 64 -11.72 -1.62 7.78
C THR A 64 -11.77 -2.68 6.67
N ALA A 65 -12.79 -3.54 6.67
CA ALA A 65 -12.98 -4.55 5.62
C ALA A 65 -13.21 -3.90 4.24
N GLN A 66 -14.04 -2.85 4.17
CA GLN A 66 -14.29 -2.11 2.93
C GLN A 66 -13.03 -1.39 2.42
N VAL A 67 -12.27 -0.75 3.32
CA VAL A 67 -11.00 -0.09 2.98
C VAL A 67 -9.96 -1.11 2.50
N ARG A 68 -9.90 -2.30 3.11
CA ARG A 68 -9.04 -3.40 2.68
C ARG A 68 -9.34 -3.82 1.26
N GLN A 69 -10.62 -4.04 0.93
CA GLN A 69 -11.03 -4.41 -0.42
C GLN A 69 -10.64 -3.33 -1.43
N LEU A 70 -10.94 -2.06 -1.11
CA LEU A 70 -10.58 -0.93 -1.95
C LEU A 70 -9.04 -0.80 -2.14
N ALA A 71 -8.27 -1.08 -1.10
CA ALA A 71 -6.80 -1.07 -1.16
C ALA A 71 -6.24 -2.24 -1.98
N LEU A 72 -6.89 -3.40 -1.97
CA LEU A 72 -6.52 -4.57 -2.78
C LEU A 72 -6.71 -4.28 -4.26
N ASP A 73 -7.86 -3.72 -4.64
CA ASP A 73 -8.14 -3.35 -6.03
C ASP A 73 -7.09 -2.36 -6.55
N ARG A 74 -6.79 -1.33 -5.74
CA ARG A 74 -5.73 -0.37 -6.05
C ARG A 74 -4.35 -1.04 -6.17
N ALA A 75 -4.01 -1.97 -5.28
CA ALA A 75 -2.73 -2.66 -5.31
C ALA A 75 -2.57 -3.51 -6.59
N ARG A 76 -3.64 -4.17 -7.03
CA ARG A 76 -3.67 -4.93 -8.29
C ARG A 76 -3.52 -4.02 -9.51
N GLN A 77 -4.24 -2.90 -9.54
CA GLN A 77 -4.09 -1.90 -10.60
C GLN A 77 -2.65 -1.37 -10.67
N MET A 78 -2.07 -1.02 -9.53
CA MET A 78 -0.68 -0.55 -9.47
C MET A 78 0.35 -1.58 -9.97
N ASP A 79 0.10 -2.87 -9.78
CA ASP A 79 0.99 -3.92 -10.29
C ASP A 79 0.87 -4.08 -11.81
N ALA A 80 -0.34 -4.01 -12.35
CA ALA A 80 -0.56 -3.99 -13.80
C ALA A 80 0.18 -2.80 -14.45
N HIS A 81 0.05 -1.62 -13.83
CA HIS A 81 0.76 -0.40 -14.23
C HIS A 81 2.28 -0.55 -14.17
N LYS A 82 2.80 -1.19 -13.12
CA LYS A 82 4.24 -1.41 -12.97
C LYS A 82 4.78 -2.34 -14.06
N ALA A 83 4.04 -3.39 -14.42
CA ALA A 83 4.43 -4.31 -15.49
C ALA A 83 4.56 -3.58 -16.84
N GLN A 84 3.73 -2.55 -17.07
CA GLN A 84 3.69 -1.78 -18.33
C GLN A 84 4.71 -0.63 -18.38
N ALA A 85 5.21 -0.15 -17.23
CA ALA A 85 6.04 1.05 -17.16
C ALA A 85 7.50 0.85 -17.67
N GLY A 86 7.99 -0.39 -17.75
CA GLY A 86 9.38 -0.70 -18.10
C GLY A 86 9.77 -0.39 -19.56
N THR A 87 8.79 -0.27 -20.46
CA THR A 87 9.00 -0.15 -21.91
C THR A 87 8.37 1.12 -22.51
N ALA A 88 7.84 2.01 -21.66
CA ALA A 88 6.99 3.13 -22.08
C ALA A 88 7.77 4.35 -22.61
N SER A 89 7.33 4.91 -23.74
CA SER A 89 7.86 6.13 -24.35
C SER A 89 7.57 7.39 -23.49
N PRO A 90 8.20 8.56 -23.75
CA PRO A 90 7.86 9.79 -23.04
C PRO A 90 6.38 10.22 -23.14
N ALA A 91 5.74 9.97 -24.30
CA ALA A 91 4.31 10.23 -24.48
C ALA A 91 3.46 9.32 -23.58
N ASP A 92 3.80 8.02 -23.54
CA ASP A 92 3.16 7.03 -22.69
C ASP A 92 3.31 7.38 -21.21
N LYS A 93 4.46 7.93 -20.80
CA LYS A 93 4.69 8.39 -19.43
C LYS A 93 3.72 9.51 -19.02
N LYS A 94 3.36 10.43 -19.92
CA LYS A 94 2.39 11.49 -19.62
C LYS A 94 0.98 10.91 -19.49
N GLN A 95 0.57 10.03 -20.41
CA GLN A 95 -0.71 9.35 -20.36
C GLN A 95 -0.83 8.47 -19.10
N HIS A 96 0.22 7.73 -18.76
CA HIS A 96 0.29 6.92 -17.56
C HIS A 96 0.14 7.77 -16.29
N ARG A 97 0.78 8.94 -16.23
CA ARG A 97 0.60 9.88 -15.10
C ARG A 97 -0.83 10.39 -14.98
N ALA A 98 -1.52 10.62 -16.10
CA ALA A 98 -2.93 11.03 -16.08
C ALA A 98 -3.82 9.90 -15.57
N ALA A 99 -3.60 8.66 -16.05
CA ALA A 99 -4.31 7.47 -15.59
C ALA A 99 -4.15 7.26 -14.07
N MET A 100 -2.91 7.32 -13.57
CA MET A 100 -2.63 7.19 -12.13
C MET A 100 -3.30 8.29 -11.28
N GLN A 101 -3.45 9.51 -11.81
CA GLN A 101 -4.18 10.59 -11.13
C GLN A 101 -5.68 10.33 -11.09
N ALA A 102 -6.26 9.87 -12.20
CA ALA A 102 -7.67 9.51 -12.27
C ALA A 102 -8.00 8.37 -11.29
N GLU A 103 -7.17 7.32 -11.25
CA GLU A 103 -7.32 6.21 -10.30
C GLU A 103 -7.21 6.67 -8.85
N LYS A 104 -6.28 7.59 -8.56
CA LYS A 104 -6.19 8.18 -7.22
C LYS A 104 -7.48 8.92 -6.87
N ALA A 105 -8.03 9.72 -7.78
CA ALA A 105 -9.27 10.45 -7.53
C ALA A 105 -10.47 9.51 -7.30
N GLN A 106 -10.57 8.43 -8.10
CA GLN A 106 -11.58 7.40 -7.91
C GLN A 106 -11.44 6.68 -6.57
N TYR A 107 -10.21 6.35 -6.17
CA TYR A 107 -9.94 5.77 -4.85
C TYR A 107 -10.37 6.71 -3.73
N ASP A 108 -10.02 8.00 -3.82
CA ASP A 108 -10.36 8.99 -2.81
C ASP A 108 -11.88 9.20 -2.72
N ALA A 109 -12.59 9.17 -3.85
CA ALA A 109 -14.05 9.24 -3.89
C ALA A 109 -14.73 8.04 -3.22
N LYS A 110 -14.29 6.82 -3.53
CA LYS A 110 -14.78 5.59 -2.87
C LYS A 110 -14.44 5.57 -1.38
N LEU A 111 -13.24 6.02 -1.02
CA LEU A 111 -12.83 6.12 0.38
C LEU A 111 -13.73 7.10 1.15
N LYS A 112 -14.09 8.24 0.55
CA LYS A 112 -15.00 9.22 1.15
C LYS A 112 -16.40 8.63 1.46
N GLN A 113 -16.86 7.66 0.67
CA GLN A 113 -18.14 6.98 0.92
C GLN A 113 -18.08 5.99 2.09
N ILE A 114 -16.88 5.45 2.40
CA ILE A 114 -16.66 4.49 3.49
C ILE A 114 -16.42 5.21 4.83
N LEU A 115 -15.73 6.36 4.77
CA LEU A 115 -15.34 7.13 5.95
C LEU A 115 -16.47 8.07 6.42
N SER A 116 -16.52 8.32 7.73
CA SER A 116 -17.31 9.43 8.25
C SER A 116 -16.69 10.78 7.86
N ALA A 117 -17.45 11.86 7.99
CA ALA A 117 -16.98 13.22 7.70
C ALA A 117 -15.70 13.55 8.48
N ASP A 118 -15.67 13.27 9.78
CA ASP A 118 -14.51 13.54 10.65
C ASP A 118 -13.29 12.68 10.27
N GLN A 119 -13.52 11.40 9.93
CA GLN A 119 -12.45 10.51 9.49
C GLN A 119 -11.86 10.98 8.14
N TYR A 120 -12.71 11.46 7.23
CA TYR A 120 -12.26 12.00 5.95
C TYR A 120 -11.51 13.34 6.10
N ALA A 121 -11.95 14.21 7.00
CA ALA A 121 -11.24 15.44 7.34
C ALA A 121 -9.83 15.13 7.87
N LYS A 122 -9.70 14.19 8.82
CA LYS A 122 -8.40 13.72 9.32
C LYS A 122 -7.54 13.11 8.21
N TYR A 123 -8.14 12.35 7.31
CA TYR A 123 -7.45 11.76 6.18
C TYR A 123 -6.85 12.84 5.26
N THR A 124 -7.67 13.81 4.83
CA THR A 124 -7.25 14.87 3.90
C THR A 124 -6.18 15.77 4.49
N GLN A 125 -6.31 16.17 5.76
CA GLN A 125 -5.29 16.95 6.47
C GLN A 125 -3.94 16.22 6.48
N ARG A 126 -3.92 14.93 6.83
CA ARG A 126 -2.68 14.15 6.84
C ARG A 126 -2.07 13.97 5.45
N GLN A 127 -2.89 13.90 4.41
CA GLN A 127 -2.40 13.87 3.04
C GLN A 127 -1.75 15.19 2.66
N ALA A 128 -2.35 16.33 3.03
CA ALA A 128 -1.76 17.65 2.86
C ALA A 128 -0.41 17.78 3.59
N ASP A 129 -0.33 17.34 4.84
CA ASP A 129 0.91 17.36 5.64
C ASP A 129 2.02 16.54 5.00
N LYS A 130 1.69 15.34 4.50
CA LYS A 130 2.67 14.50 3.78
C LYS A 130 3.15 15.17 2.50
N MET A 131 2.25 15.80 1.74
CA MET A 131 2.62 16.54 0.54
C MET A 131 3.52 17.73 0.85
N ALA A 132 3.21 18.50 1.90
CA ALA A 132 4.02 19.61 2.37
C ALA A 132 5.43 19.17 2.79
N LYS A 133 5.53 18.12 3.61
CA LYS A 133 6.81 17.54 4.04
C LYS A 133 7.64 17.05 2.85
N HIS A 134 7.01 16.38 1.89
CA HIS A 134 7.70 15.90 0.69
C HIS A 134 8.18 17.06 -0.21
N LYS A 135 7.39 18.14 -0.32
CA LYS A 135 7.79 19.35 -1.05
C LYS A 135 8.99 20.03 -0.38
N ALA A 136 8.95 20.21 0.94
CA ALA A 136 10.04 20.82 1.72
C ALA A 136 11.33 20.01 1.59
N HIS A 137 11.26 18.68 1.74
CA HIS A 137 12.43 17.81 1.58
C HIS A 137 13.06 17.91 0.19
N ARG A 138 12.22 17.95 -0.88
CA ARG A 138 12.71 18.12 -2.25
C ARG A 138 13.38 19.48 -2.47
N GLN A 139 12.92 20.54 -1.81
CA GLN A 139 13.53 21.88 -1.92
C GLN A 139 14.88 21.94 -1.20
N GLY A 140 14.98 21.40 0.02
CA GLY A 140 16.25 21.34 0.76
C GLY A 140 17.32 20.52 0.02
N MET A 141 16.95 19.42 -0.63
CA MET A 141 17.86 18.63 -1.48
C MET A 141 18.35 19.37 -2.73
N LYS A 142 17.59 20.33 -3.25
CA LYS A 142 18.01 21.15 -4.41
C LYS A 142 18.99 22.24 -3.98
N GLN A 143 18.79 22.84 -2.81
CA GLN A 143 19.65 23.88 -2.27
C GLN A 143 21.02 23.33 -1.83
N GLY A 144 21.10 22.13 -1.25
CA GLY A 144 22.38 21.50 -0.90
C GLY A 144 23.17 20.90 -2.08
N LYS A 145 22.68 21.05 -3.31
CA LYS A 145 23.31 20.57 -4.55
C LYS A 145 23.73 21.70 -5.50
N SER A 146 23.49 22.95 -5.09
CA SER A 146 24.01 24.17 -5.76
C SER A 146 25.20 24.69 -4.96
#